data_AF-A0AAN8IT55-F1
#
_entry.id   AF-A0AAN8IT55-F1
#
_cell.length_a   1.000
_cell.length_b   1.000
_cell.length_c   1.000
_cell.angle_alpha   90.00
_cell.angle_beta   90.00
_cell.angle_gamma   90.00
#
_symmetry.space_group_name_H-M   'P 1'
#
loop_
_entity.id
_entity.type
_entity.pdbx_description
1 polymer ?
#
loop_
_entity_poly.entity_id
_entity_poly.type
_entity_poly.pdbx_seq_one_letter_code
_entity_poly.pdbx_strand_id
1 'polypeptide(L)'
;MTQTDFKHETALLWDGNFWDDGVHDYADLSWDVVDTLTNKIANVFKDYCESGDSVLLLLHNVIQLPLCLMGASRIGAVSVILNPVTTTTSQLTELIKETSPKLIVTVDAFWQGHTLIEIKRQLDQAVSEANVS
;
A
#
# COMPACT_ATOMS: atom_id res chain seq x y z
N MET A 1 -27.73 4.94 20.19
CA MET A 1 -26.25 4.91 20.20
C MET A 1 -25.78 6.29 19.78
N THR A 2 -25.09 7.01 20.66
CA THR A 2 -24.46 8.29 20.32
C THR A 2 -23.26 8.02 19.41
N GLN A 3 -23.00 8.92 18.46
CA GLN A 3 -22.00 8.83 17.39
C GLN A 3 -20.54 8.59 17.84
N THR A 4 -20.28 8.49 19.15
CA THR A 4 -18.95 8.42 19.76
C THR A 4 -18.47 6.99 20.06
N ASP A 5 -19.37 6.00 20.16
CA ASP A 5 -19.00 4.64 20.58
C ASP A 5 -18.23 3.84 19.52
N PHE A 6 -18.57 4.02 18.24
CA PHE A 6 -18.01 3.18 17.17
C PHE A 6 -16.52 3.47 16.90
N LYS A 7 -16.01 4.64 17.31
CA LYS A 7 -14.63 5.07 17.01
C LYS A 7 -13.57 4.10 17.55
N HIS A 8 -13.86 3.48 18.70
CA HIS A 8 -12.95 2.57 19.38
C HIS A 8 -13.20 1.10 18.99
N GLU A 9 -14.24 0.81 18.21
CA GLU A 9 -14.48 -0.52 17.66
C GLU A 9 -13.45 -0.86 16.59
N THR A 10 -13.08 -2.14 16.52
CA THR A 10 -12.16 -2.67 15.52
C THR A 10 -12.73 -2.50 14.11
N ALA A 11 -12.00 -1.82 13.26
CA ALA A 11 -12.33 -1.60 11.85
C ALA A 11 -11.59 -2.56 10.93
N LEU A 12 -10.33 -2.86 11.26
CA LEU A 12 -9.45 -3.69 10.45
C LEU A 12 -8.68 -4.66 11.34
N LEU A 13 -8.70 -5.94 10.94
CA LEU A 13 -7.84 -6.98 11.48
C LEU A 13 -6.86 -7.37 10.39
N TRP A 14 -5.58 -7.36 10.74
CA TRP A 14 -4.50 -7.80 9.86
C TRP A 14 -3.74 -8.94 10.53
N ASP A 15 -3.49 -9.99 9.76
CA ASP A 15 -2.70 -11.14 10.18
C ASP A 15 -1.49 -11.24 9.23
N GLY A 16 -0.31 -11.27 9.82
CA GLY A 16 0.97 -11.26 9.17
C GLY A 16 1.43 -12.66 8.77
N ASN A 17 2.59 -12.73 8.13
CA ASN A 17 3.14 -14.00 7.65
C ASN A 17 3.85 -14.81 8.75
N PHE A 18 4.31 -14.16 9.83
CA PHE A 18 5.08 -14.82 10.88
C PHE A 18 4.18 -15.64 11.81
N TRP A 19 4.51 -16.92 11.94
CA TRP A 19 3.87 -17.86 12.85
C TRP A 19 4.96 -18.76 13.47
N ASP A 20 5.23 -18.58 14.76
CA ASP A 20 6.18 -19.44 15.50
C ASP A 20 5.76 -19.59 16.97
N ASP A 21 5.65 -20.83 17.47
CA ASP A 21 5.36 -21.15 18.87
C ASP A 21 4.20 -20.34 19.54
N GLY A 22 3.16 -20.01 18.77
CA GLY A 22 2.00 -19.22 19.25
C GLY A 22 2.21 -17.69 19.22
N VAL A 23 3.34 -17.24 18.70
CA VAL A 23 3.65 -15.84 18.39
C VAL A 23 3.29 -15.58 16.93
N HIS A 24 2.38 -14.63 16.73
CA HIS A 24 1.85 -14.25 15.43
C HIS A 24 1.94 -12.75 15.29
N ASP A 25 2.39 -12.29 14.12
CA ASP A 25 2.32 -10.87 13.78
C ASP A 25 0.87 -10.57 13.45
N TYR A 26 0.19 -9.77 14.25
CA TYR A 26 -1.15 -9.31 13.93
C TYR A 26 -1.34 -7.87 14.38
N ALA A 27 -2.35 -7.21 13.84
CA ALA A 27 -2.75 -5.88 14.26
C ALA A 27 -4.26 -5.70 14.15
N ASP A 28 -4.84 -5.09 15.18
CA ASP A 28 -6.21 -4.61 15.20
C ASP A 28 -6.21 -3.08 15.21
N LEU A 29 -6.89 -2.49 14.23
CA LEU A 29 -6.99 -1.05 14.09
C LEU A 29 -8.44 -0.64 14.31
N SER A 30 -8.66 0.26 15.26
CA SER A 30 -9.96 0.88 15.46
C SER A 30 -10.27 1.91 14.37
N TRP A 31 -11.54 2.29 14.24
CA TRP A 31 -11.95 3.33 13.28
C TRP A 31 -11.21 4.65 13.47
N ASP A 32 -10.94 5.07 14.72
CA ASP A 32 -10.19 6.30 15.02
C ASP A 32 -8.73 6.23 14.56
N VAL A 33 -8.10 5.05 14.71
CA VAL A 33 -6.73 4.81 14.23
C VAL A 33 -6.70 4.80 12.70
N VAL A 34 -7.64 4.10 12.06
CA VAL A 34 -7.77 4.09 10.60
C VAL A 34 -7.93 5.51 10.08
N ASP A 35 -8.85 6.30 10.63
CA ASP A 35 -9.06 7.70 10.20
C ASP A 35 -7.79 8.54 10.37
N THR A 36 -7.13 8.43 11.52
CA THR A 36 -5.88 9.16 11.78
C THR A 36 -4.77 8.80 10.79
N LEU A 37 -4.53 7.50 10.56
CA LEU A 37 -3.45 7.05 9.67
C LEU A 37 -3.72 7.43 8.22
N THR A 38 -4.95 7.26 7.76
CA THR A 38 -5.32 7.57 6.38
C THR A 38 -5.37 9.06 6.12
N ASN A 39 -5.70 9.90 7.11
CA ASN A 39 -5.53 11.36 7.02
C ASN A 39 -4.05 11.78 6.92
N LYS A 40 -3.15 11.11 7.67
CA LYS A 40 -1.70 11.35 7.55
C LYS A 40 -1.18 10.98 6.17
N ILE A 41 -1.57 9.81 5.65
CA ILE A 41 -1.19 9.35 4.30
C ILE A 41 -1.72 10.33 3.24
N ALA A 42 -3.00 10.73 3.34
CA ALA A 42 -3.59 11.70 2.42
C ALA A 42 -2.82 13.03 2.40
N ASN A 43 -2.36 13.51 3.56
CA ASN A 43 -1.57 14.74 3.62
C ASN A 43 -0.21 14.59 2.94
N VAL A 44 0.48 13.46 3.09
CA VAL A 44 1.72 13.19 2.34
C VAL A 44 1.43 13.10 0.84
N PHE A 45 0.35 12.44 0.42
CA PHE A 45 0.03 12.27 -1.00
C PHE A 45 -0.31 13.61 -1.68
N LYS A 46 -0.89 14.59 -0.98
CA LYS A 46 -1.15 15.93 -1.52
C LYS A 46 0.10 16.67 -1.97
N ASP A 47 1.27 16.35 -1.43
CA ASP A 47 2.53 16.96 -1.85
C ASP A 47 2.97 16.49 -3.24
N TYR A 48 2.36 15.40 -3.75
CA TYR A 48 2.75 14.75 -5.00
C TYR A 48 1.60 14.58 -6.00
N CYS A 49 0.35 14.49 -5.54
CA CYS A 49 -0.81 14.12 -6.34
C CYS A 49 -1.98 15.10 -6.17
N GLU A 50 -2.72 15.30 -7.26
CA GLU A 50 -4.01 15.99 -7.30
C GLU A 50 -5.17 15.00 -7.55
N SER A 51 -6.40 15.50 -7.47
CA SER A 51 -7.59 14.68 -7.78
C SER A 51 -7.53 14.20 -9.23
N GLY A 52 -7.68 12.90 -9.45
CA GLY A 52 -7.57 12.25 -10.75
C GLY A 52 -6.18 11.71 -11.08
N ASP A 53 -5.13 12.12 -10.37
CA ASP A 53 -3.78 11.54 -10.55
C ASP A 53 -3.77 10.07 -10.09
N SER A 54 -2.96 9.26 -10.77
CA SER A 54 -2.81 7.84 -10.45
C SER A 54 -1.72 7.58 -9.41
N VAL A 55 -2.02 6.72 -8.44
CA VAL A 55 -1.06 6.23 -7.43
C VAL A 55 -0.95 4.72 -7.56
N LEU A 56 0.24 4.21 -7.89
CA LEU A 56 0.51 2.79 -7.96
C LEU A 56 0.85 2.25 -6.57
N LEU A 57 0.00 1.36 -6.04
CA LEU A 57 0.22 0.64 -4.80
C LEU A 57 0.83 -0.73 -5.11
N LEU A 58 2.17 -0.79 -5.06
CA LEU A 58 2.95 -2.02 -5.19
C LEU A 58 3.22 -2.60 -3.80
N LEU A 59 2.14 -3.02 -3.15
CA LEU A 59 2.12 -3.52 -1.79
C LEU A 59 1.47 -4.91 -1.77
N HIS A 60 2.02 -5.81 -0.97
CA HIS A 60 1.39 -7.11 -0.73
C HIS A 60 0.24 -6.98 0.28
N ASN A 61 -0.20 -8.10 0.88
CA ASN A 61 -1.17 -8.17 1.96
C ASN A 61 -0.61 -7.62 3.29
N VAL A 62 -0.04 -6.42 3.27
CA VAL A 62 0.43 -5.66 4.43
C VAL A 62 -0.62 -4.62 4.82
N ILE A 63 -0.63 -4.21 6.09
CA ILE A 63 -1.64 -3.27 6.59
C ILE A 63 -1.65 -1.90 5.89
N GLN A 64 -0.50 -1.50 5.33
CA GLN A 64 -0.34 -0.25 4.59
C GLN A 64 -1.16 -0.24 3.30
N LEU A 65 -1.45 -1.39 2.67
CA LEU A 65 -2.21 -1.45 1.41
C LEU A 65 -3.61 -0.81 1.54
N PRO A 66 -4.50 -1.30 2.41
CA PRO A 66 -5.82 -0.68 2.58
C PRO A 66 -5.73 0.75 3.12
N LEU A 67 -4.75 1.06 3.97
CA LEU A 67 -4.56 2.43 4.48
C LEU A 67 -4.15 3.41 3.36
N CYS A 68 -3.26 3.01 2.45
CA CYS A 68 -2.85 3.82 1.32
C CYS A 68 -3.98 3.99 0.30
N LEU A 69 -4.76 2.95 0.05
CA LEU A 69 -5.96 3.01 -0.79
C LEU A 69 -6.97 4.04 -0.25
N MET A 70 -7.27 3.98 1.06
CA MET A 70 -8.15 4.95 1.71
C MET A 70 -7.56 6.37 1.77
N GLY A 71 -6.24 6.49 1.89
CA GLY A 71 -5.52 7.76 1.85
C GLY A 71 -5.58 8.43 0.48
N ALA A 72 -5.36 7.67 -0.60
CA ALA A 72 -5.51 8.15 -1.98
C ALA A 72 -6.96 8.56 -2.28
N SER A 73 -7.93 7.74 -1.87
CA SER A 73 -9.35 8.03 -2.07
C SER A 73 -9.79 9.34 -1.41
N ARG A 74 -9.26 9.68 -0.23
CA ARG A 74 -9.55 10.96 0.46
C ARG A 74 -9.21 12.20 -0.37
N ILE A 75 -8.24 12.12 -1.27
CA ILE A 75 -7.78 13.26 -2.08
C ILE A 75 -8.28 13.18 -3.53
N GLY A 76 -9.09 12.18 -3.85
CA GLY A 76 -9.57 11.93 -5.21
C GLY A 76 -8.53 11.33 -6.15
N ALA A 77 -7.40 10.82 -5.63
CA ALA A 77 -6.40 10.12 -6.44
C ALA A 77 -6.88 8.70 -6.78
N VAL A 78 -6.51 8.23 -7.98
CA VAL A 78 -6.91 6.93 -8.52
C VAL A 78 -5.85 5.88 -8.17
N SER A 79 -6.19 4.94 -7.29
CA SER A 79 -5.27 3.85 -6.94
C SER A 79 -5.24 2.76 -8.01
N VAL A 80 -4.04 2.42 -8.47
CA VAL A 80 -3.75 1.21 -9.26
C VAL A 80 -3.07 0.23 -8.32
N ILE A 81 -3.63 -0.96 -8.12
CA ILE A 81 -3.09 -1.95 -7.17
C ILE A 81 -2.44 -3.09 -7.95
N LEU A 82 -1.20 -3.43 -7.61
CA LEU A 82 -0.50 -4.58 -8.17
C LEU A 82 -0.07 -5.54 -7.06
N ASN A 83 -0.24 -6.85 -7.30
CA ASN A 83 0.25 -7.86 -6.37
C ASN A 83 1.72 -8.19 -6.67
N PRO A 84 2.66 -7.78 -5.78
CA PRO A 84 4.09 -7.96 -6.01
C PRO A 84 4.56 -9.43 -6.03
N VAL A 85 3.73 -10.39 -5.59
CA VAL A 85 4.07 -11.82 -5.64
C VAL A 85 3.97 -12.39 -7.06
N THR A 86 3.01 -11.89 -7.83
CA THR A 86 2.68 -12.42 -9.16
C THR A 86 3.19 -11.55 -10.30
N THR A 87 3.53 -10.29 -10.02
CA THR A 87 4.00 -9.35 -11.02
C THR A 87 5.48 -9.57 -11.31
N THR A 88 5.83 -9.74 -12.60
CA THR A 88 7.22 -9.75 -13.03
C THR A 88 7.77 -8.33 -13.21
N THR A 89 9.10 -8.16 -13.14
CA THR A 89 9.74 -6.86 -13.43
C THR A 89 9.33 -6.31 -14.80
N SER A 90 9.25 -7.16 -15.84
CA SER A 90 8.85 -6.72 -17.18
C SER A 90 7.42 -6.17 -17.24
N GLN A 91 6.48 -6.83 -16.55
CA GLN A 91 5.10 -6.37 -16.44
C GLN A 91 5.00 -5.05 -15.66
N LEU A 92 5.80 -4.91 -14.60
CA LEU A 92 5.89 -3.68 -13.83
C LEU A 92 6.45 -2.53 -14.68
N THR A 93 7.52 -2.79 -15.45
CA THR A 93 8.12 -1.82 -16.37
C THR A 93 7.12 -1.34 -17.42
N GLU A 94 6.37 -2.26 -18.03
CA GLU A 94 5.35 -1.94 -19.04
C GLU A 94 4.22 -1.11 -18.43
N LEU A 95 3.71 -1.51 -17.26
CA LEU A 95 2.67 -0.76 -16.55
C LEU A 95 3.14 0.65 -16.20
N ILE A 96 4.35 0.83 -15.70
CA ILE A 96 4.91 2.15 -15.35
C ILE A 96 4.96 3.03 -16.62
N LYS A 97 5.38 2.48 -17.76
CA LYS A 97 5.41 3.23 -19.04
C LYS A 97 4.01 3.63 -19.50
N GLU A 98 3.06 2.71 -19.47
CA GLU A 98 1.71 2.95 -19.98
C GLU A 98 0.90 3.88 -19.09
N THR A 99 1.04 3.75 -17.77
CA THR A 99 0.20 4.47 -16.80
C THR A 99 0.86 5.70 -16.22
N SER A 100 2.19 5.82 -16.31
CA SER A 100 2.99 6.94 -15.78
C SER A 100 2.49 7.42 -14.41
N PRO A 101 2.46 6.53 -13.39
CA PRO A 101 1.85 6.85 -12.11
C PRO A 101 2.56 8.03 -11.46
N LYS A 102 1.78 8.94 -10.89
CA LYS A 102 2.30 10.16 -10.25
C LYS A 102 3.09 9.83 -8.96
N LEU A 103 2.70 8.75 -8.30
CA LEU A 103 3.33 8.24 -7.10
C LEU A 103 3.30 6.71 -7.11
N ILE A 104 4.40 6.08 -6.67
CA ILE A 104 4.47 4.63 -6.43
C ILE A 104 4.73 4.40 -4.95
N VAL A 105 3.93 3.56 -4.31
CA VAL A 105 4.07 3.19 -2.90
C VAL A 105 4.44 1.72 -2.81
N THR A 106 5.51 1.41 -2.08
CA THR A 106 5.98 0.03 -1.87
C THR A 106 6.65 -0.12 -0.50
N VAL A 107 7.12 -1.34 -0.20
CA VAL A 107 7.98 -1.65 0.96
C VAL A 107 9.37 -2.07 0.48
N ASP A 108 10.34 -2.15 1.37
CA ASP A 108 11.66 -2.69 1.08
C ASP A 108 11.59 -4.16 0.62
N ALA A 109 11.00 -5.01 1.46
CA ALA A 109 10.78 -6.43 1.23
C ALA A 109 9.61 -6.94 2.09
N PHE A 110 9.12 -8.14 1.77
CA PHE A 110 8.16 -8.85 2.61
C PHE A 110 8.33 -10.36 2.49
N TRP A 111 7.83 -11.10 3.47
CA TRP A 111 7.83 -12.56 3.45
C TRP A 111 6.51 -13.10 2.90
N GLN A 112 6.59 -14.05 1.97
CA GLN A 112 5.48 -14.87 1.48
C GLN A 112 5.78 -16.33 1.80
N GLY A 113 5.14 -16.88 2.84
CA GLY A 113 5.54 -18.15 3.42
C GLY A 113 7.00 -18.06 3.90
N HIS A 114 7.86 -18.90 3.33
CA HIS A 114 9.30 -18.93 3.65
C HIS A 114 10.17 -18.16 2.66
N THR A 115 9.57 -17.44 1.71
CA THR A 115 10.29 -16.72 0.65
C THR A 115 10.34 -15.23 0.95
N LEU A 116 11.54 -14.66 1.00
CA LEU A 116 11.74 -13.21 1.06
C LEU A 116 11.62 -12.62 -0.35
N ILE A 117 10.75 -11.63 -0.52
CA ILE A 117 10.54 -10.92 -1.78
C ILE A 117 11.02 -9.48 -1.61
N GLU A 118 12.13 -9.14 -2.26
CA GLU A 118 12.76 -7.81 -2.26
C GLU A 118 12.10 -6.88 -3.29
N ILE A 119 10.85 -6.48 -3.03
CA ILE A 119 10.04 -5.74 -4.00
C ILE A 119 10.61 -4.37 -4.38
N LYS A 120 11.29 -3.67 -3.45
CA LYS A 120 11.94 -2.39 -3.76
C LYS A 120 13.03 -2.55 -4.82
N ARG A 121 13.81 -3.64 -4.78
CA ARG A 121 14.84 -3.92 -5.78
C ARG A 121 14.23 -4.15 -7.15
N GLN A 122 13.12 -4.88 -7.21
CA GLN A 122 12.40 -5.10 -8.48
C GLN A 122 11.82 -3.79 -9.02
N LEU A 123 11.26 -2.94 -8.16
CA LEU A 123 10.77 -1.62 -8.54
C LEU A 123 11.89 -0.73 -9.08
N ASP A 124 13.05 -0.68 -8.42
CA ASP A 124 14.18 0.13 -8.87
C ASP A 124 14.66 -0.28 -10.26
N GLN A 125 14.72 -1.59 -10.50
CA GLN A 125 15.03 -2.12 -11.83
C GLN A 125 13.96 -1.69 -12.86
N ALA A 126 12.69 -1.85 -12.53
CA ALA A 126 11.60 -1.52 -13.44
C ALA A 126 11.55 -0.02 -13.78
N VAL A 127 11.76 0.87 -12.81
CA VAL A 127 11.83 2.32 -13.02
C VAL A 127 13.03 2.68 -13.89
N SER A 128 14.20 2.06 -13.65
CA SER A 128 15.39 2.28 -14.48
C SER A 128 15.18 1.82 -15.93
N GLU A 129 14.51 0.71 -16.17
CA GLU A 129 14.18 0.19 -17.51
C GLU A 129 13.02 0.97 -18.17
N ALA A 130 12.19 1.60 -17.36
CA ALA A 130 11.08 2.42 -17.82
C ALA A 130 11.55 3.73 -18.47
N ASN A 131 12.75 4.21 -18.14
CA ASN A 131 13.28 5.50 -18.59
C ASN A 131 12.32 6.68 -18.32
N VAL A 132 11.53 6.58 -17.26
CA VAL A 132 10.64 7.64 -16.80
C VAL A 132 11.40 8.57 -15.84
N SER A 133 11.17 9.88 -15.99
CA SER A 133 11.86 10.95 -15.26
C SER A 133 11.14 11.31 -13.96
#